data_AF-A0A7W8T0G5-F1
#
_entry.id   AF-A0A7W8T0G5-F1
#
_cell.length_a   1.000
_cell.length_b   1.000
_cell.length_c   1.000
_cell.angle_alpha   90.00
_cell.angle_beta   90.00
_cell.angle_gamma   90.00
#
_symmetry.space_group_name_H-M   'P 1'
#
loop_
_entity.id
_entity.type
_entity.pdbx_description
1 polymer ?
#
loop_
_entity_poly.entity_id
_entity_poly.type
_entity_poly.pdbx_seq_one_letter_code
_entity_poly.pdbx_strand_id
1 'polypeptide(L)'
;MNNFIRPPVFYPSTVVFVDDNDSYLDALRRFFPGTYTNLFFTRPQAALSYIRQHARENSLEFAAASACLSEPGVERFVETSAERDIVAQPSRFEEVAAVVVDYDMPGIGGVEFLSSISHLRCAKVLLTGVADETVAVKAFNAGIVDLYLRKTDPDSANRLTHFLKDAKSRHCAESGWLALGENGMTYCDPRTRKVIDEVVAAQGIVEYYWRPEQNVILMFDAAGNPSVFVAWAENDWISQGEIVADEGGPSDLLRQLATREVMPLFWPDLAYRGGMKFRSLTPQSIPGWDDAFFGWTRIEPAEVGLDLVTFAQWRSDRHR
;
A
#
# COMPACT_ATOMS: atom_id res chain seq x y z
N MET A 1 -0.59 10.19 25.35
CA MET A 1 0.04 10.44 24.04
C MET A 1 -0.87 9.82 23.00
N ASN A 2 -1.36 10.56 22.01
CA ASN A 2 -2.14 9.95 20.93
C ASN A 2 -1.23 8.97 20.17
N ASN A 3 -1.65 7.71 20.09
CA ASN A 3 -0.94 6.69 19.36
C ASN A 3 -1.39 6.75 17.90
N PHE A 4 -0.57 7.33 17.02
CA PHE A 4 -0.83 7.34 15.60
C PHE A 4 -0.40 6.01 15.01
N ILE A 5 -1.28 5.37 14.25
CA ILE A 5 -0.99 4.10 13.58
C ILE A 5 -1.18 4.26 12.06
N ARG A 6 -0.48 3.42 11.30
CA ARG A 6 -0.62 3.33 9.84
C ARG A 6 -1.15 1.94 9.47
N PRO A 7 -2.47 1.79 9.29
CA PRO A 7 -3.06 0.56 8.80
C PRO A 7 -2.47 0.15 7.45
N PRO A 8 -2.48 -1.16 7.15
CA PRO A 8 -1.79 -1.70 5.99
C PRO A 8 -2.47 -1.25 4.68
N VAL A 9 -1.63 -0.89 3.71
CA VAL A 9 -2.02 -0.58 2.34
C VAL A 9 -0.91 -1.07 1.41
N PHE A 10 -1.31 -1.59 0.26
CA PHE A 10 -0.38 -2.02 -0.77
C PHE A 10 -1.01 -1.87 -2.14
N TYR A 11 -0.25 -1.37 -3.08
CA TYR A 11 -0.64 -1.36 -4.48
C TYR A 11 0.60 -1.33 -5.37
N PRO A 12 0.49 -1.79 -6.63
CA PRO A 12 1.59 -1.70 -7.57
C PRO A 12 1.94 -0.23 -7.83
N SER A 13 3.18 0.16 -7.53
CA SER A 13 3.72 1.49 -7.84
C SER A 13 4.88 1.41 -8.81
N THR A 14 5.12 2.52 -9.51
CA THR A 14 6.07 2.60 -10.62
C THR A 14 7.51 2.75 -10.14
N VAL A 15 8.43 2.03 -10.79
CA VAL A 15 9.87 2.19 -10.66
C VAL A 15 10.42 2.63 -12.01
N VAL A 16 11.20 3.71 -12.01
CA VAL A 16 11.80 4.28 -13.22
C VAL A 16 13.28 3.88 -13.26
N PHE A 17 13.68 3.17 -14.31
CA PHE A 17 15.07 2.81 -14.62
C PHE A 17 15.60 3.71 -15.73
N VAL A 18 16.78 4.29 -15.54
CA VAL A 18 17.40 5.22 -16.47
C VAL A 18 18.84 4.82 -16.70
N ASP A 19 19.18 4.49 -17.94
CA ASP A 19 20.53 4.10 -18.36
C ASP A 19 20.62 4.31 -19.87
N ASP A 20 21.67 4.96 -20.36
CA ASP A 20 21.82 5.22 -21.79
C ASP A 20 22.21 3.95 -22.58
N ASN A 21 22.63 2.89 -21.88
CA ASN A 21 22.93 1.59 -22.45
C ASN A 21 21.69 0.68 -22.51
N ASP A 22 21.07 0.60 -23.69
CA ASP A 22 19.87 -0.21 -23.90
C ASP A 22 20.09 -1.72 -23.65
N SER A 23 21.29 -2.24 -23.89
CA SER A 23 21.60 -3.65 -23.60
C SER A 23 21.60 -3.95 -22.10
N TYR A 24 22.01 -2.97 -21.27
CA TYR A 24 21.94 -3.10 -19.82
C TYR A 24 20.50 -2.98 -19.32
N LEU A 25 19.70 -2.06 -19.86
CA LEU A 25 18.27 -2.00 -19.57
C LEU A 25 17.55 -3.30 -19.95
N ASP A 26 17.90 -3.93 -21.06
CA ASP A 26 17.37 -5.24 -21.44
C ASP A 26 17.72 -6.35 -20.43
N ALA A 27 18.91 -6.32 -19.84
CA ALA A 27 19.26 -7.23 -18.76
C ALA A 27 18.40 -6.97 -17.50
N LEU A 28 18.21 -5.71 -17.13
CA LEU A 28 17.34 -5.33 -16.02
C LEU A 28 15.87 -5.71 -16.27
N ARG A 29 15.34 -5.53 -17.49
CA ARG A 29 13.98 -5.95 -17.87
C ARG A 29 13.75 -7.44 -17.62
N ARG A 30 14.76 -8.28 -17.88
CA ARG A 30 14.70 -9.73 -17.62
C ARG A 30 14.74 -10.06 -16.13
N PHE A 31 15.48 -9.29 -15.34
CA PHE A 31 15.56 -9.46 -13.88
C PHE A 31 14.30 -8.94 -13.16
N PHE A 32 13.67 -7.90 -13.71
CA PHE A 32 12.51 -7.22 -13.13
C PHE A 32 11.28 -7.34 -14.05
N PRO A 33 10.64 -8.52 -14.12
CA PRO A 33 9.58 -8.82 -15.10
C PRO A 33 8.25 -8.08 -14.87
N GLY A 34 8.18 -7.13 -13.93
CA GLY A 34 7.01 -6.29 -13.66
C GLY A 34 6.75 -5.26 -14.76
N THR A 35 6.39 -5.72 -15.96
CA THR A 35 6.37 -4.96 -17.22
C THR A 35 5.55 -3.67 -17.16
N TYR A 36 4.53 -3.62 -16.31
CA TYR A 36 3.59 -2.50 -16.27
C TYR A 36 4.03 -1.34 -15.38
N THR A 37 4.75 -1.65 -14.31
CA THR A 37 5.17 -0.65 -13.32
C THR A 37 6.67 -0.38 -13.36
N ASN A 38 7.45 -1.19 -14.09
CA ASN A 38 8.86 -0.93 -14.29
C ASN A 38 9.05 -0.26 -15.65
N LEU A 39 9.37 1.04 -15.63
CA LEU A 39 9.57 1.83 -16.84
C LEU A 39 11.06 2.03 -17.09
N PHE A 40 11.50 1.88 -18.33
CA PHE A 40 12.90 1.89 -18.71
C PHE A 40 13.15 2.99 -19.74
N PHE A 41 14.03 3.93 -19.44
CA PHE A 41 14.34 5.09 -20.28
C PHE A 41 15.82 5.12 -20.65
N THR A 42 16.10 5.23 -21.95
CA THR A 42 17.46 5.49 -22.46
C THR A 42 17.84 6.96 -22.47
N ARG A 43 16.84 7.85 -22.37
CA ARG A 43 17.03 9.30 -22.40
C ARG A 43 16.73 9.91 -21.03
N PRO A 44 17.72 10.47 -20.33
CA PRO A 44 17.51 11.05 -18.99
C PRO A 44 16.44 12.14 -18.96
N GLN A 45 16.38 12.99 -19.98
CA GLN A 45 15.38 14.08 -20.03
C GLN A 45 13.94 13.55 -20.09
N ALA A 46 13.70 12.47 -20.84
CA ALA A 46 12.38 11.85 -20.91
C ALA A 46 11.97 11.24 -19.56
N ALA A 47 12.93 10.62 -18.85
CA ALA A 47 12.70 10.10 -17.52
C ALA A 47 12.38 11.22 -16.51
N LEU A 48 13.12 12.33 -16.53
CA LEU A 48 12.86 13.48 -15.66
C LEU A 48 11.46 14.08 -15.90
N SER A 49 11.04 14.22 -17.16
CA SER A 49 9.69 14.70 -17.48
C SER A 49 8.62 13.78 -16.88
N TYR A 50 8.78 12.46 -17.04
CA TYR A 50 7.84 11.49 -16.44
C TYR A 50 7.84 11.57 -14.92
N ILE A 51 9.01 11.55 -14.28
CA ILE A 51 9.14 11.58 -12.82
C ILE A 51 8.49 12.84 -12.24
N ARG A 52 8.73 14.02 -12.83
CA ARG A 52 8.14 15.28 -12.35
C ARG A 52 6.63 15.33 -12.51
N GLN A 53 6.08 14.63 -13.49
CA GLN A 53 4.62 14.56 -13.70
C GLN A 53 3.94 13.59 -12.74
N HIS A 54 4.60 12.50 -12.36
CA HIS A 54 3.97 11.37 -11.67
C HIS A 54 4.47 11.13 -10.23
N ALA A 55 5.58 11.74 -9.80
CA ALA A 55 6.04 11.64 -8.42
C ALA A 55 5.37 12.68 -7.53
N ARG A 56 5.15 12.31 -6.27
CA ARG A 56 4.61 13.23 -5.25
C ARG A 56 5.70 14.16 -4.75
N GLU A 57 5.36 15.42 -4.51
CA GLU A 57 6.26 16.35 -3.83
C GLU A 57 6.36 16.04 -2.32
N ASN A 58 7.49 16.40 -1.72
CA ASN A 58 7.64 16.49 -0.27
C ASN A 58 6.82 17.67 0.27
N SER A 59 5.50 17.58 0.30
CA SER A 59 4.69 18.51 1.07
C SER A 59 4.89 18.21 2.56
N LEU A 60 5.68 19.05 3.22
CA LEU A 60 5.76 19.15 4.70
C LEU A 60 4.42 19.55 5.34
N GLU A 61 3.34 19.65 4.56
CA GLU A 61 1.98 19.57 5.06
C GLU A 61 1.78 18.21 5.74
N PHE A 62 2.24 18.17 6.99
CA PHE A 62 1.66 17.35 8.03
C PHE A 62 0.17 17.62 7.96
N ALA A 63 -0.53 16.77 7.21
CA ALA A 63 -1.92 16.98 6.92
C ALA A 63 -2.66 16.76 8.23
N ALA A 64 -2.99 17.85 8.92
CA ALA A 64 -3.95 17.85 10.01
C ALA A 64 -5.27 17.16 9.61
N ALA A 65 -5.53 17.02 8.30
CA ALA A 65 -6.63 16.28 7.69
C ALA A 65 -6.50 14.73 7.68
N SER A 66 -5.34 14.16 8.03
CA SER A 66 -5.20 12.69 8.18
C SER A 66 -5.36 12.24 9.63
N ALA A 67 -5.78 13.12 10.53
CA ALA A 67 -6.04 12.77 11.92
C ALA A 67 -7.53 12.47 12.11
N CYS A 68 -7.91 11.20 12.26
CA CYS A 68 -9.25 10.83 12.69
C CYS A 68 -9.47 11.29 14.14
N LEU A 69 -10.16 12.41 14.35
CA LEU A 69 -10.55 12.82 15.70
C LEU A 69 -11.72 11.93 16.15
N SER A 70 -11.47 10.98 17.04
CA SER A 70 -12.54 10.34 17.80
C SER A 70 -12.76 11.16 19.07
N GLU A 71 -13.79 12.01 19.10
CA GLU A 71 -14.32 12.52 20.37
C GLU A 71 -15.47 11.60 20.85
N PRO A 72 -15.58 11.35 22.17
CA PRO A 72 -16.66 10.52 22.69
C PRO A 72 -18.01 11.19 22.44
N GLY A 73 -18.86 10.55 21.63
CA GLY A 73 -20.23 10.99 21.35
C GLY A 73 -20.45 11.65 19.98
N VAL A 74 -19.41 11.79 19.15
CA VAL A 74 -19.54 12.18 17.74
C VAL A 74 -18.52 11.38 16.94
N GLU A 75 -18.96 10.34 16.24
CA GLU A 75 -18.18 9.66 15.19
C GLU A 75 -18.01 10.59 13.98
N ARG A 76 -17.25 11.67 14.16
CA ARG A 76 -16.77 12.49 13.05
C ARG A 76 -15.43 11.91 12.64
N PHE A 77 -15.48 10.96 11.70
CA PHE A 77 -14.36 10.80 10.77
C PHE A 77 -14.07 12.20 10.23
N VAL A 78 -12.94 12.79 10.64
CA VAL A 78 -12.47 14.02 10.02
C VAL A 78 -12.36 13.69 8.55
N GLU A 79 -13.15 14.41 7.76
CA GLU A 79 -13.13 14.41 6.30
C GLU A 79 -11.68 14.51 5.84
N THR A 80 -11.10 13.36 5.61
CA THR A 80 -10.20 13.20 4.48
C THR A 80 -11.11 13.44 3.30
N SER A 81 -10.91 14.57 2.63
CA SER A 81 -11.57 14.78 1.35
C SER A 81 -11.40 13.51 0.52
N ALA A 82 -12.46 13.05 -0.15
CA ALA A 82 -12.40 11.91 -1.06
C ALA A 82 -11.22 12.02 -2.07
N GLU A 83 -10.74 13.25 -2.28
CA GLU A 83 -9.55 13.63 -3.02
C GLU A 83 -8.23 12.99 -2.52
N ARG A 84 -8.15 12.58 -1.24
CA ARG A 84 -6.96 11.94 -0.64
C ARG A 84 -7.07 10.43 -0.51
N ASP A 85 -8.21 9.82 -0.83
CA ASP A 85 -8.33 8.37 -0.84
C ASP A 85 -7.53 7.79 -2.00
N ILE A 86 -6.42 7.12 -1.68
CA ILE A 86 -5.51 6.60 -2.71
C ILE A 86 -6.20 5.62 -3.65
N VAL A 87 -7.20 4.85 -3.18
CA VAL A 87 -7.90 3.90 -4.07
C VAL A 87 -8.76 4.62 -5.11
N ALA A 88 -9.22 5.84 -4.81
CA ALA A 88 -10.02 6.65 -5.72
C ALA A 88 -9.18 7.33 -6.81
N GLN A 89 -7.83 7.32 -6.69
CA GLN A 89 -6.92 7.90 -7.66
C GLN A 89 -6.56 6.88 -8.75
N PRO A 90 -7.02 7.04 -10.01
CA PRO A 90 -6.70 6.09 -11.09
C PRO A 90 -5.21 6.09 -11.45
N SER A 91 -4.53 7.23 -11.26
CA SER A 91 -3.11 7.42 -11.54
C SER A 91 -2.18 6.81 -10.48
N ARG A 92 -2.69 6.22 -9.39
CA ARG A 92 -1.87 5.69 -8.29
C ARG A 92 -0.83 4.66 -8.72
N PHE A 93 -1.12 3.91 -9.79
CA PHE A 93 -0.21 2.90 -10.33
C PHE A 93 0.96 3.52 -11.11
N GLU A 94 0.79 4.75 -11.58
CA GLU A 94 1.81 5.52 -12.31
C GLU A 94 2.75 6.27 -11.36
N GLU A 95 2.39 6.38 -10.08
CA GLU A 95 3.19 7.07 -9.08
C GLU A 95 4.57 6.44 -8.94
N VAL A 96 5.59 7.28 -9.04
CA VAL A 96 6.99 6.84 -8.97
C VAL A 96 7.40 6.64 -7.52
N ALA A 97 7.52 5.38 -7.11
CA ALA A 97 7.99 5.00 -5.78
C ALA A 97 9.52 4.96 -5.69
N ALA A 98 10.20 4.65 -6.80
CA ALA A 98 11.65 4.57 -6.85
C ALA A 98 12.20 4.93 -8.23
N VAL A 99 13.42 5.47 -8.23
CA VAL A 99 14.20 5.81 -9.42
C VAL A 99 15.54 5.12 -9.30
N VAL A 100 15.93 4.40 -10.35
CA VAL A 100 17.22 3.74 -10.49
C VAL A 100 17.91 4.36 -11.70
N VAL A 101 19.07 4.98 -11.48
CA VAL A 101 19.74 5.74 -12.54
C VAL A 101 21.21 5.39 -12.63
N ASP A 102 21.73 5.30 -13.85
CA ASP A 102 23.16 5.18 -14.08
C ASP A 102 23.92 6.46 -13.74
N TYR A 103 25.14 6.30 -13.25
CA TYR A 103 26.02 7.41 -12.93
C TYR A 103 26.51 8.12 -14.19
N ASP A 104 27.03 7.38 -15.17
CA ASP A 104 27.71 7.94 -16.34
C ASP A 104 26.79 7.94 -17.56
N MET A 105 25.99 9.00 -17.69
CA MET A 105 25.08 9.18 -18.82
C MET A 105 25.42 10.47 -19.59
N PRO A 106 25.25 10.48 -20.92
CA PRO A 106 25.43 11.68 -21.73
C PRO A 106 24.52 12.83 -21.30
N GLY A 107 25.12 14.00 -21.11
CA GLY A 107 24.42 15.27 -20.85
C GLY A 107 24.18 15.58 -19.37
N ILE A 108 23.57 14.68 -18.60
CA ILE A 108 23.34 14.84 -17.15
C ILE A 108 23.82 13.59 -16.41
N GLY A 109 24.75 13.77 -15.47
CA GLY A 109 25.24 12.67 -14.65
C GLY A 109 24.18 12.19 -13.64
N GLY A 110 24.23 10.93 -13.23
CA GLY A 110 23.22 10.32 -12.35
C GLY A 110 23.06 11.03 -11.00
N VAL A 111 24.14 11.58 -10.43
CA VAL A 111 24.05 12.36 -9.17
C VAL A 111 23.34 13.70 -9.38
N GLU A 112 23.62 14.39 -10.49
CA GLU A 112 22.94 15.64 -10.85
C GLU A 112 21.46 15.39 -11.15
N PHE A 113 21.16 14.31 -11.85
CA PHE A 113 19.82 13.83 -12.11
C PHE A 113 19.03 13.65 -10.79
N LEU A 114 19.57 12.87 -9.85
CA LEU A 114 18.91 12.58 -8.56
C LEU A 114 18.79 13.83 -7.68
N SER A 115 19.80 14.70 -7.71
CA SER A 115 19.76 15.99 -7.01
C SER A 115 18.60 16.87 -7.50
N SER A 116 18.33 16.88 -8.80
CA SER A 116 17.22 17.66 -9.40
C SER A 116 15.82 17.18 -8.98
N ILE A 117 15.71 15.97 -8.42
CA ILE A 117 14.46 15.37 -7.91
C ILE A 117 14.51 15.09 -6.40
N SER A 118 15.46 15.71 -5.67
CA SER A 118 15.62 15.57 -4.22
C SER A 118 14.36 15.91 -3.42
N HIS A 119 13.59 16.88 -3.90
CA HIS A 119 12.31 17.30 -3.30
C HIS A 119 11.15 16.33 -3.54
N LEU A 120 11.31 15.32 -4.40
CA LEU A 120 10.26 14.35 -4.71
C LEU A 120 10.33 13.12 -3.78
N ARG A 121 9.15 12.60 -3.43
CA ARG A 121 8.93 11.39 -2.61
C ARG A 121 9.09 10.13 -3.44
N CYS A 122 10.33 9.82 -3.74
CA CYS A 122 10.73 8.54 -4.34
C CYS A 122 12.10 8.14 -3.79
N ALA A 123 12.30 6.82 -3.68
CA ALA A 123 13.60 6.26 -3.33
C ALA A 123 14.58 6.43 -4.51
N LYS A 124 15.84 6.75 -4.20
CA LYS A 124 16.84 7.15 -5.19
C LYS A 124 18.00 6.17 -5.19
N VAL A 125 18.14 5.41 -6.26
CA VAL A 125 19.19 4.42 -6.44
C VAL A 125 20.15 4.86 -7.54
N LEU A 126 21.45 4.85 -7.24
CA LEU A 126 22.51 5.13 -8.19
C LEU A 126 23.23 3.83 -8.58
N LEU A 127 23.28 3.53 -9.88
CA LEU A 127 24.11 2.47 -10.43
C LEU A 127 25.45 3.06 -10.85
N THR A 128 26.56 2.43 -10.49
CA THR A 128 27.89 2.97 -10.76
C THR A 128 28.81 1.93 -11.41
N GLY A 129 29.76 2.43 -12.20
CA GLY A 129 30.97 1.70 -12.55
C GLY A 129 31.95 1.62 -11.38
N VAL A 130 33.12 1.01 -11.63
CA VAL A 130 34.20 0.88 -10.64
C VAL A 130 34.91 2.21 -10.39
N ALA A 131 34.98 3.09 -11.39
CA ALA A 131 35.75 4.33 -11.31
C ALA A 131 35.10 5.43 -10.44
N ASP A 132 33.80 5.31 -10.16
CA ASP A 132 32.98 6.44 -9.67
C ASP A 132 32.51 6.30 -8.21
N GLU A 133 33.06 5.32 -7.49
CA GLU A 133 32.59 4.96 -6.14
C GLU A 133 32.76 6.11 -5.13
N THR A 134 33.84 6.87 -5.23
CA THR A 134 34.08 8.01 -4.32
C THR A 134 33.03 9.11 -4.43
N VAL A 135 32.48 9.31 -5.63
CA VAL A 135 31.42 10.30 -5.88
C VAL A 135 30.09 9.77 -5.35
N ALA A 136 29.79 8.49 -5.58
CA ALA A 136 28.59 7.84 -5.07
C ALA A 136 28.51 7.86 -3.54
N VAL A 137 29.63 7.58 -2.85
CA VAL A 137 29.70 7.66 -1.37
C VAL A 137 29.41 9.08 -0.87
N LYS A 138 29.94 10.11 -1.54
CA LYS A 138 29.63 11.51 -1.19
C LYS A 138 28.16 11.84 -1.39
N ALA A 139 27.57 11.40 -2.50
CA ALA A 139 26.15 11.63 -2.78
C ALA A 139 25.22 10.92 -1.78
N PHE A 140 25.58 9.70 -1.37
CA PHE A 140 24.90 8.95 -0.32
C PHE A 140 24.97 9.67 1.03
N ASN A 141 26.17 10.08 1.46
CA ASN A 141 26.36 10.82 2.72
C ASN A 141 25.66 12.18 2.73
N ALA A 142 25.45 12.78 1.55
CA ALA A 142 24.68 14.01 1.39
C ALA A 142 23.16 13.80 1.37
N GLY A 143 22.67 12.55 1.42
CA GLY A 143 21.24 12.22 1.36
C GLY A 143 20.60 12.39 -0.02
N ILE A 144 21.41 12.54 -1.08
CA ILE A 144 20.92 12.64 -2.47
C ILE A 144 20.53 11.26 -3.00
N VAL A 145 21.24 10.23 -2.53
CA VAL A 145 21.11 8.82 -2.95
C VAL A 145 20.78 7.99 -1.71
N ASP A 146 19.76 7.14 -1.81
CA ASP A 146 19.35 6.21 -0.74
C ASP A 146 20.06 4.86 -0.83
N LEU A 147 20.53 4.48 -2.03
CA LEU A 147 21.30 3.27 -2.27
C LEU A 147 22.21 3.47 -3.49
N TYR A 148 23.47 3.05 -3.40
CA TYR A 148 24.33 2.91 -4.58
C TYR A 148 24.74 1.45 -4.79
N LEU A 149 24.83 1.02 -6.04
CA LEU A 149 25.16 -0.35 -6.42
C LEU A 149 26.14 -0.37 -7.58
N ARG A 150 27.06 -1.33 -7.59
CA ARG A 150 28.00 -1.52 -8.69
C ARG A 150 27.39 -2.41 -9.76
N LYS A 151 27.44 -2.00 -11.02
CA LYS A 151 26.89 -2.79 -12.15
C LYS A 151 27.56 -4.16 -12.32
N THR A 152 28.83 -4.28 -11.94
CA THR A 152 29.64 -5.50 -12.08
C THR A 152 29.50 -6.48 -10.92
N ASP A 153 28.89 -6.06 -9.82
CA ASP A 153 28.74 -6.89 -8.64
C ASP A 153 27.55 -7.85 -8.81
N PRO A 154 27.76 -9.18 -8.78
CA PRO A 154 26.71 -10.16 -9.05
C PRO A 154 25.57 -10.10 -8.02
N ASP A 155 25.80 -9.59 -6.81
CA ASP A 155 24.75 -9.49 -5.78
C ASP A 155 23.93 -8.19 -5.89
N SER A 156 24.37 -7.22 -6.72
CA SER A 156 23.67 -5.94 -6.88
C SER A 156 22.20 -6.11 -7.30
N ALA A 157 21.88 -7.09 -8.14
CA ALA A 157 20.51 -7.33 -8.59
C ALA A 157 19.59 -7.79 -7.44
N ASN A 158 20.08 -8.66 -6.56
CA ASN A 158 19.32 -9.12 -5.39
C ASN A 158 19.14 -7.99 -4.38
N ARG A 159 20.21 -7.25 -4.10
CA ARG A 159 20.17 -6.08 -3.21
C ARG A 159 19.20 -5.01 -3.72
N LEU A 160 19.21 -4.76 -5.04
CA LEU A 160 18.26 -3.86 -5.69
C LEU A 160 16.83 -4.36 -5.52
N THR A 161 16.58 -5.66 -5.72
CA THR A 161 15.24 -6.26 -5.56
C THR A 161 14.70 -6.07 -4.14
N HIS A 162 15.51 -6.37 -3.11
CA HIS A 162 15.13 -6.15 -1.73
C HIS A 162 14.86 -4.68 -1.43
N PHE A 163 15.77 -3.79 -1.84
CA PHE A 163 15.60 -2.36 -1.62
C PHE A 163 14.35 -1.79 -2.31
N LEU A 164 14.09 -2.19 -3.56
CA LEU A 164 12.90 -1.74 -4.29
C LEU A 164 11.61 -2.27 -3.64
N LYS A 165 11.60 -3.48 -3.11
CA LYS A 165 10.47 -4.00 -2.34
C LYS A 165 10.18 -3.12 -1.12
N ASP A 166 11.21 -2.79 -0.34
CA ASP A 166 11.09 -1.95 0.85
C ASP A 166 10.69 -0.50 0.50
N ALA A 167 11.27 0.05 -0.56
CA ALA A 167 10.93 1.38 -1.08
C ALA A 167 9.46 1.46 -1.49
N LYS A 168 8.96 0.48 -2.25
CA LYS A 168 7.54 0.41 -2.63
C LYS A 168 6.62 0.24 -1.43
N SER A 169 7.01 -0.57 -0.45
CA SER A 169 6.24 -0.73 0.79
C SER A 169 6.14 0.58 1.57
N ARG A 170 7.25 1.32 1.70
CA ARG A 170 7.26 2.64 2.34
C ARG A 170 6.40 3.65 1.59
N HIS A 171 6.52 3.71 0.25
CA HIS A 171 5.70 4.57 -0.61
C HIS A 171 4.20 4.32 -0.40
N CYS A 172 3.78 3.05 -0.36
CA CYS A 172 2.38 2.69 -0.12
C CYS A 172 1.96 3.13 1.29
N ALA A 173 2.74 2.79 2.32
CA ALA A 173 2.43 3.10 3.72
C ALA A 173 2.33 4.61 4.00
N GLU A 174 3.12 5.42 3.30
CA GLU A 174 3.05 6.88 3.36
C GLU A 174 1.78 7.44 2.72
N SER A 175 1.28 6.75 1.70
CA SER A 175 0.07 7.09 0.94
C SER A 175 -1.23 6.55 1.55
N GLY A 176 -1.11 5.65 2.52
CA GLY A 176 -2.22 5.08 3.25
C GLY A 176 -2.81 5.99 4.32
N TRP A 177 -3.87 5.49 4.94
CA TRP A 177 -4.54 6.14 6.05
C TRP A 177 -3.61 6.26 7.27
N LEU A 178 -3.75 7.38 7.98
CA LEU A 178 -3.22 7.55 9.32
C LEU A 178 -4.43 7.45 10.26
N ALA A 179 -4.46 6.43 11.11
CA ALA A 179 -5.54 6.24 12.06
C ALA A 179 -5.11 6.69 13.45
N LEU A 180 -6.10 7.15 14.21
CA LEU A 180 -5.99 7.63 15.58
C LEU A 180 -6.95 6.82 16.45
N GLY A 181 -6.48 6.40 17.61
CA GLY A 181 -7.27 5.57 18.53
C GLY A 181 -7.16 4.08 18.21
N GLU A 182 -8.22 3.33 18.51
CA GLU A 182 -8.20 1.86 18.46
C GLU A 182 -8.54 1.29 17.07
N ASN A 183 -9.23 2.06 16.22
CA ASN A 183 -9.58 1.65 14.87
C ASN A 183 -8.32 1.37 14.04
N GLY A 184 -8.27 0.21 13.39
CA GLY A 184 -7.12 -0.18 12.59
C GLY A 184 -5.97 -0.84 13.37
N MET A 185 -5.98 -0.83 14.72
CA MET A 185 -4.86 -1.35 15.53
C MET A 185 -4.62 -2.85 15.31
N THR A 186 -5.69 -3.64 15.24
CA THR A 186 -5.62 -5.09 15.01
C THR A 186 -4.88 -5.41 13.71
N TYR A 187 -5.01 -4.58 12.67
CA TYR A 187 -4.33 -4.75 11.38
C TYR A 187 -2.86 -4.30 11.39
N CYS A 188 -2.45 -3.51 12.37
CA CYS A 188 -1.07 -3.05 12.52
C CYS A 188 -0.19 -4.05 13.28
N ASP A 189 -0.81 -4.98 14.01
CA ASP A 189 -0.09 -6.02 14.74
C ASP A 189 0.72 -6.93 13.78
N PRO A 190 1.99 -7.24 14.08
CA PRO A 190 2.82 -8.12 13.25
C PRO A 190 2.21 -9.50 12.99
N ARG A 191 1.45 -10.05 13.94
CA ARG A 191 0.79 -11.36 13.82
C ARG A 191 -0.32 -11.29 12.77
N THR A 192 -1.14 -10.25 12.80
CA THR A 192 -2.17 -10.00 11.79
C THR A 192 -1.55 -9.72 10.43
N ARG A 193 -0.47 -8.93 10.36
CA ARG A 193 0.26 -8.67 9.10
C ARG A 193 0.74 -9.96 8.43
N LYS A 194 1.26 -10.90 9.23
CA LYS A 194 1.65 -12.22 8.71
C LYS A 194 0.48 -12.98 8.09
N VAL A 195 -0.69 -12.95 8.74
CA VAL A 195 -1.91 -13.57 8.19
C VAL A 195 -2.36 -12.86 6.91
N ILE A 196 -2.28 -11.52 6.85
CA ILE A 196 -2.56 -10.76 5.63
C ILE A 196 -1.62 -11.20 4.51
N ASP A 197 -0.32 -11.32 4.77
CA ASP A 197 0.67 -11.79 3.78
C ASP A 197 0.36 -13.21 3.28
N GLU A 198 -0.08 -14.11 4.17
CA GLU A 198 -0.51 -15.47 3.83
C GLU A 198 -1.75 -15.48 2.93
N VAL A 199 -2.77 -14.66 3.23
CA VAL A 199 -3.97 -14.49 2.40
C VAL A 199 -3.61 -13.88 1.05
N VAL A 200 -2.75 -12.87 1.02
CA VAL A 200 -2.28 -12.21 -0.20
C VAL A 200 -1.61 -13.22 -1.12
N ALA A 201 -0.71 -14.05 -0.59
CA ALA A 201 -0.03 -15.08 -1.35
C ALA A 201 -0.99 -16.18 -1.84
N ALA A 202 -1.89 -16.66 -0.97
CA ALA A 202 -2.80 -17.75 -1.29
C ALA A 202 -3.87 -17.38 -2.32
N GLN A 203 -4.35 -16.13 -2.29
CA GLN A 203 -5.46 -15.67 -3.12
C GLN A 203 -5.00 -14.85 -4.34
N GLY A 204 -3.69 -14.64 -4.50
CA GLY A 204 -3.14 -13.86 -5.61
C GLY A 204 -3.56 -12.39 -5.56
N ILE A 205 -3.64 -11.80 -4.36
CA ILE A 205 -3.98 -10.39 -4.16
C ILE A 205 -2.81 -9.53 -4.64
N VAL A 206 -3.11 -8.52 -5.45
CA VAL A 206 -2.09 -7.62 -6.03
C VAL A 206 -2.19 -6.19 -5.49
N GLU A 207 -3.33 -5.82 -4.91
CA GLU A 207 -3.53 -4.54 -4.24
C GLU A 207 -4.54 -4.71 -3.09
N TYR A 208 -4.36 -3.94 -2.02
CA TYR A 208 -5.27 -3.91 -0.90
C TYR A 208 -5.20 -2.58 -0.12
N TYR A 209 -6.33 -2.22 0.50
CA TYR A 209 -6.56 -0.93 1.11
C TYR A 209 -7.36 -1.11 2.41
N TRP A 210 -6.77 -0.73 3.54
CA TRP A 210 -7.58 -0.59 4.76
C TRP A 210 -8.60 0.55 4.57
N ARG A 211 -9.85 0.28 4.96
CA ARG A 211 -10.99 1.17 4.81
C ARG A 211 -11.44 1.64 6.19
N PRO A 212 -11.27 2.93 6.55
CA PRO A 212 -11.60 3.42 7.88
C PRO A 212 -13.09 3.31 8.19
N GLU A 213 -13.95 3.64 7.23
CA GLU A 213 -15.41 3.65 7.39
C GLU A 213 -16.02 2.26 7.57
N GLN A 214 -15.30 1.21 7.19
CA GLN A 214 -15.74 -0.18 7.35
C GLN A 214 -14.87 -0.96 8.35
N ASN A 215 -13.73 -0.39 8.75
CA ASN A 215 -12.68 -1.04 9.51
C ASN A 215 -12.33 -2.45 8.97
N VAL A 216 -12.18 -2.58 7.65
CA VAL A 216 -11.74 -3.82 6.95
C VAL A 216 -10.65 -3.50 5.94
N ILE A 217 -9.98 -4.52 5.41
CA ILE A 217 -9.10 -4.39 4.25
C ILE A 217 -9.85 -4.83 2.99
N LEU A 218 -10.07 -3.91 2.06
CA LEU A 218 -10.55 -4.20 0.71
C LEU A 218 -9.37 -4.69 -0.14
N MET A 219 -9.51 -5.81 -0.82
CA MET A 219 -8.44 -6.50 -1.54
C MET A 219 -8.89 -6.82 -2.97
N PHE A 220 -7.95 -6.76 -3.93
CA PHE A 220 -8.19 -7.15 -5.31
C PHE A 220 -7.11 -8.12 -5.82
N ASP A 221 -7.56 -9.17 -6.50
CA ASP A 221 -6.64 -10.11 -7.16
C ASP A 221 -6.15 -9.61 -8.53
N ALA A 222 -5.28 -10.40 -9.17
CA ALA A 222 -4.72 -10.07 -10.48
C ALA A 222 -5.76 -9.92 -11.60
N ALA A 223 -6.99 -10.43 -11.43
CA ALA A 223 -8.10 -10.25 -12.36
C ALA A 223 -9.02 -9.07 -11.98
N GLY A 224 -8.75 -8.41 -10.85
CA GLY A 224 -9.56 -7.30 -10.35
C GLY A 224 -10.79 -7.75 -9.55
N ASN A 225 -10.89 -9.02 -9.17
CA ASN A 225 -12.03 -9.48 -8.37
C ASN A 225 -11.85 -9.03 -6.91
N PRO A 226 -12.87 -8.40 -6.31
CA PRO A 226 -12.77 -7.88 -4.96
C PRO A 226 -12.95 -8.95 -3.89
N SER A 227 -12.37 -8.69 -2.73
CA SER A 227 -12.54 -9.46 -1.50
C SER A 227 -12.30 -8.57 -0.30
N VAL A 228 -12.75 -9.02 0.87
CA VAL A 228 -12.54 -8.28 2.12
C VAL A 228 -11.86 -9.19 3.13
N PHE A 229 -10.95 -8.59 3.89
CA PHE A 229 -10.33 -9.18 5.07
C PHE A 229 -10.73 -8.37 6.29
N VAL A 230 -11.30 -9.03 7.28
CA VAL A 230 -11.71 -8.42 8.56
C VAL A 230 -10.94 -9.10 9.69
N ALA A 231 -10.49 -8.33 10.66
CA ALA A 231 -9.82 -8.84 11.85
C ALA A 231 -10.30 -8.10 13.10
N TRP A 232 -10.67 -8.85 14.13
CA TRP A 232 -11.15 -8.35 15.41
C TRP A 232 -10.31 -8.93 16.54
N ALA A 233 -9.75 -8.04 17.37
CA ALA A 233 -9.26 -8.39 18.69
C ALA A 233 -10.43 -8.41 19.70
N GLU A 234 -10.14 -8.73 20.96
CA GLU A 234 -11.16 -8.83 22.01
C GLU A 234 -12.04 -7.57 22.13
N ASN A 235 -11.43 -6.38 22.13
CA ASN A 235 -12.18 -5.11 22.19
C ASN A 235 -13.09 -4.93 20.97
N ASP A 236 -12.57 -5.16 19.75
CA ASP A 236 -13.38 -5.07 18.53
C ASP A 236 -14.59 -6.01 18.60
N TRP A 237 -14.36 -7.23 19.09
CA TRP A 237 -15.41 -8.25 19.23
C TRP A 237 -16.50 -7.83 20.22
N ILE A 238 -16.09 -7.31 21.39
CA ILE A 238 -17.01 -6.82 22.42
C ILE A 238 -17.82 -5.64 21.86
N SER A 239 -17.16 -4.64 21.26
CA SER A 239 -17.83 -3.46 20.71
C SER A 239 -18.84 -3.82 19.61
N GLN A 240 -18.50 -4.76 18.72
CA GLN A 240 -19.45 -5.24 17.70
C GLN A 240 -20.65 -5.97 18.33
N GLY A 241 -20.44 -6.73 19.41
CA GLY A 241 -21.51 -7.35 20.18
C GLY A 241 -22.45 -6.35 20.86
N GLU A 242 -21.89 -5.28 21.44
CA GLU A 242 -22.65 -4.18 22.05
C GLU A 242 -23.49 -3.44 21.01
N ILE A 243 -22.92 -3.09 19.86
CA ILE A 243 -23.66 -2.43 18.77
C ILE A 243 -24.83 -3.30 18.28
N VAL A 244 -24.60 -4.60 18.09
CA VAL A 244 -25.67 -5.53 17.69
C VAL A 244 -26.79 -5.55 18.74
N ALA A 245 -26.46 -5.49 20.04
CA ALA A 245 -27.46 -5.48 21.10
C ALA A 245 -28.28 -4.19 21.12
N ASP A 246 -27.60 -3.05 21.01
CA ASP A 246 -28.22 -1.71 21.04
C ASP A 246 -29.14 -1.46 19.83
N GLU A 247 -28.76 -1.98 18.67
CA GLU A 247 -29.55 -1.91 17.42
C GLU A 247 -30.67 -2.98 17.34
N GLY A 248 -30.92 -3.72 18.42
CA GLY A 248 -31.98 -4.73 18.47
C GLY A 248 -31.74 -5.93 17.55
N GLY A 249 -30.48 -6.35 17.42
CA GLY A 249 -30.07 -7.49 16.62
C GLY A 249 -30.69 -8.82 17.07
N PRO A 250 -30.72 -9.85 16.20
CA PRO A 250 -31.32 -11.14 16.51
C PRO A 250 -30.66 -11.79 17.74
N SER A 251 -31.47 -12.36 18.63
CA SER A 251 -30.97 -13.02 19.85
C SER A 251 -30.02 -14.19 19.56
N ASP A 252 -30.22 -14.90 18.44
CA ASP A 252 -29.32 -15.96 18.00
C ASP A 252 -27.95 -15.42 17.56
N LEU A 253 -27.90 -14.26 16.91
CA LEU A 253 -26.64 -13.61 16.54
C LEU A 253 -25.86 -13.18 17.79
N LEU A 254 -26.54 -12.58 18.77
CA LEU A 254 -25.93 -12.19 20.05
C LEU A 254 -25.35 -13.40 20.79
N ARG A 255 -26.07 -14.54 20.78
CA ARG A 255 -25.58 -15.80 21.35
C ARG A 255 -24.32 -16.30 20.64
N GLN A 256 -24.33 -16.30 19.30
CA GLN A 256 -23.20 -16.76 18.48
C GLN A 256 -21.97 -15.86 18.63
N LEU A 257 -22.17 -14.54 18.77
CA LEU A 257 -21.10 -13.59 19.07
C LEU A 257 -20.51 -13.85 20.46
N ALA A 258 -21.34 -14.09 21.48
CA ALA A 258 -20.86 -14.38 22.83
C ALA A 258 -20.01 -15.65 22.93
N THR A 259 -20.26 -16.65 22.06
CA THR A 259 -19.49 -17.90 22.00
C THR A 259 -18.41 -17.90 20.92
N ARG A 260 -18.20 -16.77 20.22
CA ARG A 260 -17.28 -16.64 19.08
C ARG A 260 -17.47 -17.71 17.99
N GLU A 261 -18.73 -18.13 17.76
CA GLU A 261 -19.07 -19.13 16.74
C GLU A 261 -19.10 -18.51 15.33
N VAL A 262 -19.52 -17.25 15.25
CA VAL A 262 -19.70 -16.50 14.01
C VAL A 262 -19.05 -15.13 14.12
N MET A 263 -18.39 -14.73 13.04
CA MET A 263 -17.88 -13.38 12.82
C MET A 263 -18.71 -12.72 11.71
N PRO A 264 -19.72 -11.89 12.03
CA PRO A 264 -20.54 -11.24 11.02
C PRO A 264 -19.73 -10.19 10.27
N LEU A 265 -19.93 -10.14 8.96
CA LEU A 265 -19.38 -9.14 8.05
C LEU A 265 -20.50 -8.18 7.66
N PHE A 266 -20.45 -6.96 8.19
CA PHE A 266 -21.44 -5.91 7.94
C PHE A 266 -21.17 -5.07 6.68
N TRP A 267 -20.21 -5.49 5.85
CA TRP A 267 -19.87 -4.82 4.60
C TRP A 267 -21.11 -4.48 3.76
N PRO A 268 -21.24 -3.24 3.23
CA PRO A 268 -20.27 -2.14 3.25
C PRO A 268 -20.39 -1.19 4.46
N ASP A 269 -21.15 -1.55 5.49
CA ASP A 269 -21.27 -0.78 6.73
C ASP A 269 -20.19 -1.20 7.75
N LEU A 270 -19.89 -0.30 8.69
CA LEU A 270 -18.95 -0.54 9.80
C LEU A 270 -19.46 -1.60 10.79
N ALA A 271 -20.77 -1.59 11.03
CA ALA A 271 -21.42 -2.33 12.09
C ALA A 271 -22.86 -2.65 11.73
N TYR A 272 -23.49 -3.47 12.56
CA TYR A 272 -24.88 -3.86 12.39
C TYR A 272 -25.82 -2.65 12.43
N ARG A 273 -26.85 -2.68 11.57
CA ARG A 273 -27.99 -1.77 11.59
C ARG A 273 -29.27 -2.59 11.59
N GLY A 274 -30.27 -2.18 12.36
CA GLY A 274 -31.53 -2.91 12.52
C GLY A 274 -32.13 -3.38 11.19
N GLY A 275 -32.26 -4.71 11.02
CA GLY A 275 -32.90 -5.33 9.86
C GLY A 275 -32.02 -5.47 8.62
N MET A 276 -30.73 -5.14 8.69
CA MET A 276 -29.81 -5.35 7.58
C MET A 276 -29.56 -6.85 7.32
N LYS A 277 -29.24 -7.17 6.07
CA LYS A 277 -28.69 -8.48 5.71
C LYS A 277 -27.17 -8.40 5.76
N PHE A 278 -26.54 -9.43 6.30
CA PHE A 278 -25.09 -9.53 6.42
C PHE A 278 -24.64 -10.96 6.15
N ARG A 279 -23.34 -11.15 5.91
CA ARG A 279 -22.73 -12.48 5.77
C ARG A 279 -22.12 -12.88 7.09
N SER A 280 -22.14 -14.17 7.39
CA SER A 280 -21.49 -14.74 8.57
C SER A 280 -20.25 -15.50 8.15
N LEU A 281 -19.10 -15.13 8.70
CA LEU A 281 -17.84 -15.84 8.50
C LEU A 281 -17.57 -16.76 9.68
N THR A 282 -16.89 -17.86 9.43
CA THR A 282 -16.31 -18.67 10.52
C THR A 282 -15.02 -17.97 10.97
N PRO A 283 -14.91 -17.55 12.24
CA PRO A 283 -13.72 -16.88 12.74
C PRO A 283 -12.52 -17.82 12.70
N GLN A 284 -11.40 -17.34 12.16
CA GLN A 284 -10.11 -18.05 12.17
C GLN A 284 -9.18 -17.37 13.17
N SER A 285 -8.52 -18.13 14.03
CA SER A 285 -7.59 -17.56 15.03
C SER A 285 -6.35 -16.98 14.37
N ILE A 286 -5.89 -15.83 14.87
CA ILE A 286 -4.60 -15.25 14.49
C ILE A 286 -3.49 -15.98 15.28
N PRO A 287 -2.53 -16.66 14.62
CA PRO A 287 -1.51 -17.43 15.33
C PRO A 287 -0.69 -16.59 16.32
N GLY A 288 -0.63 -17.03 17.57
CA GLY A 288 0.06 -16.32 18.65
C GLY A 288 -0.71 -15.13 19.22
N TRP A 289 -2.02 -15.02 18.95
CA TRP A 289 -2.92 -14.05 19.56
C TRP A 289 -4.26 -14.72 19.90
N ASP A 290 -4.37 -15.26 21.12
CA ASP A 290 -5.45 -16.18 21.51
C ASP A 290 -6.86 -15.58 21.39
N ASP A 291 -7.00 -14.26 21.56
CA ASP A 291 -8.27 -13.53 21.52
C ASP A 291 -8.48 -12.68 20.27
N ALA A 292 -7.70 -12.92 19.20
CA ALA A 292 -7.88 -12.23 17.94
C ALA A 292 -8.22 -13.20 16.81
N PHE A 293 -9.21 -12.79 16.01
CA PHE A 293 -9.76 -13.59 14.93
C PHE A 293 -9.79 -12.79 13.64
N PHE A 294 -9.70 -13.50 12.52
CA PHE A 294 -9.87 -12.91 11.21
C PHE A 294 -10.86 -13.72 10.37
N GLY A 295 -11.36 -13.06 9.34
CA GLY A 295 -12.17 -13.66 8.29
C GLY A 295 -11.78 -13.06 6.94
N TRP A 296 -11.90 -13.86 5.89
CA TRP A 296 -11.72 -13.42 4.52
C TRP A 296 -12.83 -13.99 3.63
N THR A 297 -13.35 -13.18 2.73
CA THR A 297 -14.37 -13.64 1.76
C THR A 297 -14.34 -12.81 0.48
N ARG A 298 -14.78 -13.42 -0.62
CA ARG A 298 -15.04 -12.70 -1.87
C ARG A 298 -16.32 -11.87 -1.73
N ILE A 299 -16.33 -10.72 -2.39
CA ILE A 299 -17.51 -9.88 -2.56
C ILE A 299 -17.75 -9.66 -4.05
N GLU A 300 -18.97 -9.30 -4.42
CA GLU A 300 -19.31 -8.96 -5.79
C GLU A 300 -18.77 -7.56 -6.14
N PRO A 301 -18.35 -7.30 -7.38
CA PRO A 301 -17.93 -5.96 -7.82
C PRO A 301 -18.96 -4.86 -7.51
N ALA A 302 -20.25 -5.17 -7.59
CA ALA A 302 -21.33 -4.23 -7.27
C ALA A 302 -21.38 -3.86 -5.77
N GLU A 303 -20.86 -4.70 -4.88
CA GLU A 303 -20.82 -4.45 -3.43
C GLU A 303 -19.69 -3.50 -3.03
N VAL A 304 -18.74 -3.19 -3.92
CA VAL A 304 -17.63 -2.27 -3.62
C VAL A 304 -18.13 -0.83 -3.47
N GLY A 305 -19.19 -0.45 -4.20
CA GLY A 305 -19.84 0.85 -4.06
C GLY A 305 -19.00 2.08 -4.45
N LEU A 306 -17.81 1.88 -5.01
CA LEU A 306 -16.88 2.93 -5.44
C LEU A 306 -16.59 2.79 -6.93
N ASP A 307 -16.62 3.91 -7.66
CA ASP A 307 -16.11 3.97 -9.03
C ASP A 307 -14.58 4.05 -8.98
N LEU A 308 -13.94 2.88 -8.90
CA LEU A 308 -12.49 2.75 -8.82
C LEU A 308 -11.94 1.97 -10.01
N VAL A 309 -10.72 2.31 -10.41
CA VAL A 309 -9.96 1.58 -11.42
C VAL A 309 -9.04 0.59 -10.71
N THR A 310 -9.29 -0.71 -10.87
CA THR A 310 -8.39 -1.76 -10.38
C THR A 310 -7.12 -1.85 -11.22
N PHE A 311 -6.07 -2.46 -10.68
CA PHE A 311 -4.82 -2.70 -11.41
C PHE A 311 -5.02 -3.58 -12.65
N ALA A 312 -5.98 -4.50 -12.60
CA ALA A 312 -6.35 -5.32 -13.76
C ALA A 312 -6.94 -4.47 -14.89
N GLN A 313 -7.84 -3.53 -14.57
CA GLN A 313 -8.42 -2.61 -15.54
C GLN A 313 -7.35 -1.63 -16.08
N TRP A 314 -6.57 -1.00 -15.21
CA TRP A 314 -5.51 -0.06 -15.59
C TRP A 314 -4.48 -0.70 -16.54
N ARG A 315 -4.09 -1.96 -16.31
CA ARG A 315 -3.20 -2.69 -17.22
C ARG A 315 -3.84 -2.98 -18.57
N SER A 316 -5.15 -3.27 -18.60
CA SER A 316 -5.87 -3.63 -19.82
C SER A 316 -6.03 -2.42 -20.75
N ASP A 317 -6.24 -1.23 -20.18
CA ASP A 317 -6.38 0.01 -20.96
C ASP A 317 -5.08 0.42 -21.65
N ARG A 318 -3.91 0.11 -21.05
CA ARG A 318 -2.58 0.36 -21.65
C ARG A 318 -2.18 -0.62 -22.75
N HIS A 319 -2.96 -1.69 -22.95
CA HIS A 319 -2.78 -2.67 -24.05
C HIS A 319 -3.66 -2.40 -25.27
N ARG A 320 -4.57 -1.42 -25.20
CA ARG A 320 -5.41 -0.99 -26.32
C ARG A 320 -4.75 0.13 -27.10
#